data_AF-A0A1V5MKM4-F1
#
_entry.id   AF-A0A1V5MKM4-F1
#
_cell.length_a   1.000
_cell.length_b   1.000
_cell.length_c   1.000
_cell.angle_alpha   90.00
_cell.angle_beta   90.00
_cell.angle_gamma   90.00
#
_symmetry.space_group_name_H-M   'P 1'
#
loop_
_entity.id
_entity.type
_entity.pdbx_description
1 polymer ?
#
loop_
_entity_poly.entity_id
_entity_poly.type
_entity_poly.pdbx_seq_one_letter_code
_entity_poly.pdbx_strand_id
1 'polypeptide(L)'
;MRAKAPEFYQKLKPGTAADTGPRRNPDRENLMAGDWLCPDRGLTDHEKKISLEIVTRYPVNGLAIDYLGYRNYRDCHCEYSVRRRAEFERRLIAKEGFYKPWSATMVADEFSEQSLIDWTEELVAAVKAVRPGLKTAIHLYPDFDPNPLYGHRLPVDYLGQTVAWFYQPYWSPEKIYYRTRLHQSLSSRYQRKSRFVPFVGVAKGKLLKSPEQVRQELRIAGNFGNGAVMFAFSDVLLENPALAEAVKKELKKR
;
A
#
# COMPACT_ATOMS: atom_id res chain seq x y z
N MET A 1 -34.83 0.89 -7.44
CA MET A 1 -33.82 -0.09 -7.88
C MET A 1 -32.45 0.51 -7.64
N ARG A 2 -31.53 -0.14 -6.91
CA ARG A 2 -30.13 0.31 -6.86
C ARG A 2 -29.51 0.08 -8.24
N ALA A 3 -28.84 1.09 -8.79
CA ALA A 3 -28.10 0.95 -10.04
C ALA A 3 -27.15 -0.25 -9.94
N LYS A 4 -27.06 -1.06 -11.00
CA LYS A 4 -26.14 -2.20 -11.06
C LYS A 4 -24.73 -1.65 -10.88
N ALA A 5 -24.02 -2.10 -9.84
CA ALA A 5 -22.65 -1.67 -9.59
C ALA A 5 -21.78 -1.95 -10.83
N PRO A 6 -21.04 -0.97 -11.35
CA PRO A 6 -20.18 -1.11 -12.52
C PRO A 6 -19.34 -2.38 -12.52
N GLU A 7 -19.14 -2.96 -13.71
CA GLU A 7 -18.42 -4.22 -13.91
C GLU A 7 -16.92 -4.15 -13.55
N PHE A 8 -16.38 -2.94 -13.49
CA PHE A 8 -14.98 -2.67 -13.19
C PHE A 8 -14.72 -2.53 -11.68
N TYR A 9 -15.74 -2.66 -10.84
CA TYR A 9 -15.57 -2.68 -9.39
C TYR A 9 -15.16 -4.04 -8.85
N GLN A 10 -14.34 -4.03 -7.79
CA GLN A 10 -13.98 -5.20 -7.03
C GLN A 10 -15.23 -5.91 -6.52
N LYS A 11 -15.28 -7.23 -6.68
CA LYS A 11 -16.31 -8.10 -6.09
C LYS A 11 -15.66 -8.98 -5.05
N LEU A 12 -16.31 -9.11 -3.91
CA LEU A 12 -15.85 -9.99 -2.84
C LEU A 12 -16.47 -11.37 -2.99
N LYS A 13 -15.81 -12.39 -2.44
CA LYS A 13 -16.40 -13.72 -2.36
C LYS A 13 -17.63 -13.69 -1.45
N PRO A 14 -18.79 -14.22 -1.90
CA PRO A 14 -20.00 -14.31 -1.06
C PRO A 14 -19.72 -15.02 0.26
N GLY A 15 -20.26 -14.49 1.35
CA GLY A 15 -20.15 -15.11 2.68
C GLY A 15 -18.80 -14.97 3.37
N THR A 16 -17.86 -14.20 2.82
CA THR A 16 -16.68 -13.79 3.59
C THR A 16 -17.08 -12.76 4.65
N ALA A 17 -16.40 -12.71 5.80
CA ALA A 17 -16.66 -11.71 6.86
C ALA A 17 -16.53 -10.24 6.40
N ALA A 18 -16.08 -10.02 5.17
CA ALA A 18 -16.04 -8.75 4.47
C ALA A 18 -17.41 -8.31 3.90
N ASP A 19 -18.33 -9.26 3.74
CA ASP A 19 -19.60 -9.13 3.02
C ASP A 19 -20.79 -9.03 3.98
N THR A 20 -20.60 -9.34 5.27
CA THR A 20 -21.70 -9.48 6.25
C THR A 20 -21.50 -8.75 7.59
N GLY A 21 -20.42 -7.97 7.78
CA GLY A 21 -20.23 -7.21 9.02
C GLY A 21 -18.85 -6.56 9.14
N PRO A 22 -18.60 -5.75 10.19
CA PRO A 22 -17.28 -5.18 10.44
C PRO A 22 -16.27 -6.31 10.67
N ARG A 23 -15.27 -6.42 9.80
CA ARG A 23 -14.14 -7.32 9.98
C ARG A 23 -13.45 -7.00 11.30
N ARG A 24 -13.54 -7.91 12.27
CA ARG A 24 -12.76 -7.83 13.51
C ARG A 24 -11.36 -8.39 13.25
N ASN A 25 -10.49 -7.59 12.64
CA ASN A 25 -9.10 -7.60 13.09
C ASN A 25 -9.08 -6.62 14.27
N PRO A 26 -8.56 -6.98 15.47
CA PRO A 26 -8.39 -5.99 16.55
C PRO A 26 -7.66 -4.71 16.06
N ASP A 27 -6.82 -4.85 15.02
CA ASP A 27 -6.08 -3.76 14.39
C ASP A 27 -6.84 -3.07 13.23
N ARG A 28 -8.15 -3.30 13.02
CA ARG A 28 -8.92 -2.60 11.98
C ARG A 28 -10.39 -2.38 12.32
N GLU A 29 -10.75 -1.13 12.64
CA GLU A 29 -12.07 -0.60 12.28
C GLU A 29 -12.11 -0.24 10.78
N ASN A 30 -13.28 -0.40 10.19
CA ASN A 30 -13.59 -0.47 8.76
C ASN A 30 -13.03 0.68 7.88
N LEU A 31 -11.76 0.63 7.46
CA LEU A 31 -11.13 1.67 6.60
C LEU A 31 -11.47 1.57 5.10
N MET A 32 -12.03 0.45 4.62
CA MET A 32 -12.18 0.13 3.19
C MET A 32 -13.64 -0.06 2.77
N ALA A 33 -14.53 0.81 3.25
CA ALA A 33 -15.89 0.84 2.75
C ALA A 33 -15.93 1.48 1.34
N GLY A 34 -16.93 1.11 0.54
CA GLY A 34 -17.20 1.72 -0.76
C GLY A 34 -16.82 0.88 -1.98
N ASP A 35 -17.02 1.48 -3.14
CA ASP A 35 -16.79 0.88 -4.44
C ASP A 35 -15.37 1.15 -4.92
N TRP A 36 -14.60 0.08 -5.16
CA TRP A 36 -13.19 0.14 -5.51
C TRP A 36 -12.98 -0.39 -6.91
N LEU A 37 -12.13 0.25 -7.71
CA LEU A 37 -11.74 -0.26 -9.03
C LEU A 37 -10.93 -1.55 -8.87
N CYS A 38 -11.12 -2.49 -9.81
CA CYS A 38 -10.46 -3.78 -9.82
C CYS A 38 -9.06 -3.68 -10.44
N PRO A 39 -7.97 -3.85 -9.67
CA PRO A 39 -6.61 -3.69 -10.18
C PRO A 39 -6.20 -4.78 -11.17
N ASP A 40 -6.87 -5.94 -11.19
CA ASP A 40 -6.62 -7.00 -12.18
C ASP A 40 -6.80 -6.54 -13.63
N ARG A 41 -7.59 -5.47 -13.83
CA ARG A 41 -7.84 -4.87 -15.14
C ARG A 41 -6.69 -3.97 -15.62
N GLY A 42 -5.62 -3.82 -14.84
CA GLY A 42 -4.58 -2.83 -15.07
C GLY A 42 -5.06 -1.41 -14.77
N LEU A 43 -4.25 -0.42 -15.13
CA LEU A 43 -4.58 0.99 -15.00
C LEU A 43 -5.73 1.32 -15.95
N THR A 44 -6.91 1.54 -15.40
CA THR A 44 -8.09 1.88 -16.21
C THR A 44 -7.95 3.27 -16.84
N ASP A 45 -8.68 3.52 -17.93
CA ASP A 45 -8.73 4.85 -18.57
C ASP A 45 -9.18 5.94 -17.59
N HIS A 46 -10.05 5.60 -16.63
CA HIS A 46 -10.51 6.52 -15.60
C HIS A 46 -9.37 6.95 -14.66
N GLU A 47 -8.64 5.98 -14.10
CA GLU A 47 -7.50 6.24 -13.21
C GLU A 47 -6.38 6.97 -13.94
N LYS A 48 -6.09 6.53 -15.18
CA LYS A 48 -5.12 7.17 -16.05
C LYS A 48 -5.49 8.62 -16.32
N LYS A 49 -6.74 8.90 -16.68
CA LYS A 49 -7.21 10.27 -16.96
C LYS A 49 -7.03 11.19 -15.77
N ILE A 50 -7.43 10.77 -14.56
CA ILE A 50 -7.28 11.58 -13.34
C ILE A 50 -5.80 11.84 -13.06
N SER A 51 -4.99 10.79 -13.10
CA SER A 51 -3.55 10.88 -12.84
C SER A 51 -2.86 11.82 -13.84
N LEU A 52 -3.16 11.68 -15.13
CA LEU A 52 -2.58 12.51 -16.19
C LEU A 52 -3.09 13.95 -16.13
N GLU A 53 -4.35 14.18 -15.77
CA GLU A 53 -4.89 15.52 -15.55
C GLU A 53 -4.12 16.25 -14.45
N ILE A 54 -3.90 15.60 -13.30
CA ILE A 54 -3.16 16.17 -12.17
C ILE A 54 -1.74 16.58 -12.61
N VAL A 55 -0.99 15.66 -13.21
CA VAL A 55 0.42 15.92 -13.52
C VAL A 55 0.61 16.88 -14.68
N THR A 56 -0.38 17.02 -15.57
CA THR A 56 -0.33 17.93 -16.73
C THR A 56 -0.80 19.33 -16.37
N ARG A 57 -1.89 19.46 -15.59
CA ARG A 57 -2.53 20.76 -15.33
C ARG A 57 -1.93 21.51 -14.16
N TYR A 58 -1.33 20.80 -13.20
CA TYR A 58 -0.86 21.42 -11.96
C TYR A 58 0.67 21.36 -11.85
N PRO A 59 1.31 22.39 -11.26
CA PRO A 59 2.76 22.45 -11.07
C PRO A 59 3.22 21.57 -9.90
N VAL A 60 2.84 20.30 -9.90
CA VAL A 60 3.24 19.32 -8.87
C VAL A 60 4.64 18.77 -9.14
N ASN A 61 5.35 18.38 -8.07
CA ASN A 61 6.67 17.72 -8.17
C ASN A 61 6.57 16.18 -8.18
N GLY A 62 5.41 15.65 -7.81
CA GLY A 62 5.18 14.22 -7.72
C GLY A 62 3.71 13.84 -7.77
N LEU A 63 3.47 12.56 -8.03
CA LEU A 63 2.18 11.89 -7.88
C LEU A 63 2.32 10.82 -6.80
N ALA A 64 1.47 10.87 -5.77
CA ALA A 64 1.44 9.89 -4.70
C ALA A 64 0.09 9.15 -4.68
N ILE A 65 0.13 7.84 -4.57
CA ILE A 65 -1.05 6.99 -4.34
C ILE A 65 -1.02 6.56 -2.87
N ASP A 66 -2.05 6.96 -2.13
CA ASP A 66 -2.15 6.69 -0.69
C ASP A 66 -2.23 5.19 -0.37
N TYR A 67 -3.05 4.45 -1.10
CA TYR A 67 -3.06 3.00 -0.99
C TYR A 67 -3.43 2.33 -2.31
N LEU A 68 -2.68 1.28 -2.63
CA LEU A 68 -2.95 0.37 -3.73
C LEU A 68 -3.18 -1.04 -3.16
N GLY A 69 -4.32 -1.64 -3.46
CA GLY A 69 -4.59 -3.02 -3.05
C GLY A 69 -6.05 -3.44 -3.20
N TYR A 70 -6.35 -4.60 -2.63
CA TYR A 70 -7.69 -5.18 -2.65
C TYR A 70 -8.47 -4.77 -1.40
N ARG A 71 -9.77 -4.54 -1.55
CA ARG A 71 -10.68 -4.18 -0.44
C ARG A 71 -10.67 -5.24 0.66
N ASN A 72 -10.50 -6.50 0.28
CA ASN A 72 -10.37 -7.65 1.18
C ASN A 72 -8.94 -7.99 1.58
N TYR A 73 -7.94 -7.25 1.08
CA TYR A 73 -6.49 -7.50 1.17
C TYR A 73 -6.00 -8.79 0.51
N ARG A 74 -6.81 -9.40 -0.36
CA ARG A 74 -6.47 -10.67 -0.99
C ARG A 74 -6.58 -10.53 -2.50
N ASP A 75 -7.80 -10.40 -2.99
CA ASP A 75 -8.13 -10.63 -4.38
C ASP A 75 -9.52 -10.09 -4.76
N CYS A 76 -9.81 -10.09 -6.06
CA CYS A 76 -11.12 -9.77 -6.60
C CYS A 76 -11.78 -11.01 -7.22
N HIS A 77 -13.11 -11.14 -7.04
CA HIS A 77 -13.95 -12.23 -7.54
C HIS A 77 -14.93 -11.78 -8.64
N CYS A 78 -14.62 -10.68 -9.35
CA CYS A 78 -15.40 -10.35 -10.54
C CYS A 78 -15.11 -11.37 -11.66
N GLU A 79 -16.01 -11.49 -12.64
CA GLU A 79 -15.87 -12.45 -13.74
C GLU A 79 -14.52 -12.32 -14.46
N TYR A 80 -14.08 -11.08 -14.67
CA TYR A 80 -12.78 -10.77 -15.26
C TYR A 80 -11.64 -11.37 -14.43
N SER A 81 -11.58 -11.12 -13.11
CA SER A 81 -10.54 -11.64 -12.22
C SER A 81 -10.53 -13.17 -12.18
N VAL A 82 -11.70 -13.81 -12.13
CA VAL A 82 -11.82 -15.28 -12.13
C VAL A 82 -11.21 -15.87 -13.40
N ARG A 83 -11.57 -15.31 -14.57
CA ARG A 83 -11.03 -15.76 -15.86
C ARG A 83 -9.51 -15.56 -15.95
N ARG A 84 -9.02 -14.37 -15.61
CA ARG A 84 -7.59 -14.04 -15.67
C ARG A 84 -6.74 -14.87 -14.73
N ARG A 85 -7.27 -15.19 -13.54
CA ARG A 85 -6.60 -16.08 -12.58
C ARG A 85 -6.49 -17.51 -13.09
N ALA A 86 -7.54 -18.04 -13.74
CA ALA A 86 -7.47 -19.36 -14.36
C ALA A 86 -6.46 -19.41 -15.54
N GLU A 87 -6.36 -18.32 -16.31
CA GLU A 87 -5.29 -18.17 -17.33
C GLU A 87 -3.90 -18.10 -16.71
N PHE A 88 -3.76 -17.38 -15.60
CA PHE A 88 -2.50 -17.27 -14.85
C PHE A 88 -2.06 -18.61 -14.28
N GLU A 89 -2.97 -19.38 -13.68
CA GLU A 89 -2.72 -20.73 -13.18
C GLU A 89 -2.15 -21.65 -14.27
N ARG A 90 -2.79 -21.67 -15.45
CA ARG A 90 -2.31 -22.47 -16.59
C ARG A 90 -0.87 -22.08 -16.99
N ARG A 91 -0.55 -20.79 -16.95
CA ARG A 91 0.81 -20.29 -17.24
C ARG A 91 1.81 -20.69 -16.15
N LEU A 92 1.44 -20.62 -14.88
CA LEU A 92 2.30 -21.05 -13.77
C LEU A 92 2.63 -22.54 -13.85
N ILE A 93 1.61 -23.38 -14.06
CA ILE A 93 1.78 -24.84 -14.20
C ILE A 93 2.68 -25.16 -15.42
N ALA A 94 2.46 -24.48 -16.55
CA ALA A 94 3.30 -24.68 -17.73
C ALA A 94 4.77 -24.25 -17.51
N LYS A 95 5.01 -23.20 -16.72
CA LYS A 95 6.36 -22.66 -16.47
C LYS A 95 7.14 -23.46 -15.44
N GLU A 96 6.52 -23.85 -14.34
CA GLU A 96 7.22 -24.47 -13.19
C GLU A 96 7.12 -26.00 -13.18
N GLY A 97 6.30 -26.57 -14.07
CA GLY A 97 6.00 -27.99 -14.08
C GLY A 97 5.33 -28.44 -12.78
N PHE A 98 5.38 -29.74 -12.51
CA PHE A 98 4.76 -30.34 -11.32
C PHE A 98 5.60 -30.18 -10.04
N TYR A 99 6.73 -29.47 -10.07
CA TYR A 99 7.66 -29.39 -8.95
C TYR A 99 7.16 -28.50 -7.80
N LYS A 100 6.20 -27.62 -8.05
CA LYS A 100 5.52 -26.82 -7.04
C LYS A 100 4.02 -27.13 -7.04
N PRO A 101 3.45 -27.70 -5.95
CA PRO A 101 2.01 -27.93 -5.88
C PRO A 101 1.30 -26.57 -5.69
N TRP A 102 0.84 -26.00 -6.80
CA TRP A 102 0.07 -24.76 -6.80
C TRP A 102 -1.32 -24.99 -6.23
N SER A 103 -1.56 -24.52 -5.00
CA SER A 103 -2.92 -24.44 -4.44
C SER A 103 -3.67 -23.24 -5.01
N ALA A 104 -5.01 -23.28 -5.01
CA ALA A 104 -5.84 -22.16 -5.44
C ALA A 104 -5.52 -20.85 -4.68
N THR A 105 -5.16 -20.94 -3.40
CA THR A 105 -4.75 -19.78 -2.59
C THR A 105 -3.42 -19.21 -3.05
N MET A 106 -2.42 -20.06 -3.31
CA MET A 106 -1.12 -19.60 -3.80
C MET A 106 -1.22 -18.94 -5.17
N VAL A 107 -2.04 -19.50 -6.07
CA VAL A 107 -2.34 -18.91 -7.37
C VAL A 107 -3.03 -17.56 -7.21
N ALA A 108 -4.01 -17.46 -6.29
CA ALA A 108 -4.71 -16.22 -6.01
C ALA A 108 -3.78 -15.13 -5.47
N ASP A 109 -2.95 -15.46 -4.48
CA ASP A 109 -2.01 -14.52 -3.87
C ASP A 109 -0.98 -14.03 -4.90
N GLU A 110 -0.37 -14.93 -5.70
CA GLU A 110 0.62 -14.56 -6.72
C GLU A 110 0.00 -13.76 -7.87
N PHE A 111 -1.19 -14.16 -8.35
CA PHE A 111 -1.91 -13.41 -9.39
C PHE A 111 -2.23 -12.00 -8.91
N SER A 112 -2.75 -11.89 -7.69
CA SER A 112 -3.19 -10.62 -7.13
C SER A 112 -2.01 -9.68 -6.90
N GLU A 113 -0.89 -10.19 -6.41
CA GLU A 113 0.38 -9.45 -6.29
C GLU A 113 0.87 -8.97 -7.65
N GLN A 114 0.89 -9.84 -8.67
CA GLN A 114 1.31 -9.48 -10.02
C GLN A 114 0.43 -8.38 -10.61
N SER A 115 -0.90 -8.43 -10.44
CA SER A 115 -1.81 -7.38 -10.89
C SER A 115 -1.48 -6.00 -10.29
N LEU A 116 -1.10 -5.92 -9.00
CA LEU A 116 -0.72 -4.65 -8.37
C LEU A 116 0.61 -4.11 -8.92
N ILE A 117 1.54 -5.01 -9.25
CA ILE A 117 2.81 -4.64 -9.88
C ILE A 117 2.56 -4.11 -11.30
N ASP A 118 1.79 -4.84 -12.10
CA ASP A 118 1.45 -4.47 -13.49
C ASP A 118 0.74 -3.11 -13.53
N TRP A 119 -0.26 -2.91 -12.66
CA TRP A 119 -0.95 -1.62 -12.52
C TRP A 119 0.03 -0.48 -12.19
N THR A 120 0.98 -0.73 -11.29
CA THR A 120 1.98 0.28 -10.91
C THR A 120 2.94 0.59 -12.05
N GLU A 121 3.38 -0.42 -12.80
CA GLU A 121 4.19 -0.26 -14.00
C GLU A 121 3.48 0.62 -15.04
N GLU A 122 2.21 0.34 -15.31
CA GLU A 122 1.38 1.11 -16.23
C GLU A 122 1.19 2.56 -15.78
N LEU A 123 0.91 2.80 -14.49
CA LEU A 123 0.79 4.15 -13.93
C LEU A 123 2.09 4.94 -14.09
N VAL A 124 3.22 4.36 -13.66
CA VAL A 124 4.51 5.02 -13.71
C VAL A 124 4.89 5.30 -15.16
N ALA A 125 4.70 4.34 -16.07
CA ALA A 125 4.96 4.54 -17.49
C ALA A 125 4.12 5.70 -18.06
N ALA A 126 2.81 5.74 -17.76
CA ALA A 126 1.93 6.81 -18.22
C ALA A 126 2.35 8.18 -17.70
N VAL A 127 2.68 8.30 -16.41
CA VAL A 127 3.12 9.55 -15.80
C VAL A 127 4.46 10.01 -16.38
N LYS A 128 5.44 9.11 -16.50
CA LYS A 128 6.78 9.42 -17.00
C LYS A 128 6.80 9.73 -18.49
N ALA A 129 5.85 9.21 -19.27
CA ALA A 129 5.67 9.58 -20.67
C ALA A 129 5.30 11.06 -20.84
N VAL A 130 4.55 11.63 -19.90
CA VAL A 130 4.16 13.05 -19.92
C VAL A 130 5.21 13.93 -19.23
N ARG A 131 5.73 13.49 -18.08
CA ARG A 131 6.74 14.22 -17.30
C ARG A 131 7.83 13.26 -16.78
N PRO A 132 8.90 13.02 -17.57
CA PRO A 132 9.93 12.04 -17.22
C PRO A 132 10.61 12.25 -15.85
N GLY A 133 10.73 13.51 -15.41
CA GLY A 133 11.32 13.86 -14.12
C GLY A 133 10.38 13.84 -12.92
N LEU A 134 9.07 13.68 -13.11
CA LEU A 134 8.08 13.75 -12.03
C LEU A 134 8.24 12.56 -11.07
N LYS A 135 8.26 12.78 -9.75
CA LYS A 135 8.41 11.69 -8.79
C LYS A 135 7.12 10.90 -8.58
N THR A 136 7.22 9.59 -8.43
CA THR A 136 6.07 8.74 -8.08
C THR A 136 6.24 8.13 -6.70
N ALA A 137 5.14 8.05 -5.96
CA ALA A 137 5.11 7.42 -4.66
C ALA A 137 3.86 6.54 -4.51
N ILE A 138 4.02 5.42 -3.81
CA ILE A 138 2.90 4.56 -3.37
C ILE A 138 3.12 4.27 -1.90
N HIS A 139 2.03 4.28 -1.12
CA HIS A 139 2.03 3.79 0.24
C HIS A 139 1.30 2.45 0.35
N LEU A 140 1.90 1.53 1.13
CA LEU A 140 1.43 0.17 1.35
C LEU A 140 1.19 -0.13 2.83
N TYR A 141 0.37 -1.15 3.04
CA TYR A 141 0.05 -1.73 4.33
C TYR A 141 0.54 -3.20 4.42
N PRO A 142 1.86 -3.44 4.53
CA PRO A 142 2.45 -4.77 4.46
C PRO A 142 1.74 -5.87 5.25
N ASP A 143 1.32 -5.57 6.48
CA ASP A 143 0.68 -6.53 7.39
C ASP A 143 -0.60 -7.16 6.89
N PHE A 144 -1.28 -6.51 5.96
CA PHE A 144 -2.58 -6.97 5.49
C PHE A 144 -2.47 -7.77 4.20
N ASP A 145 -1.37 -7.61 3.47
CA ASP A 145 -1.17 -8.27 2.18
C ASP A 145 -0.66 -9.72 2.38
N PRO A 146 -0.99 -10.67 1.49
CA PRO A 146 -0.54 -12.07 1.61
C PRO A 146 0.98 -12.20 1.67
N ASN A 147 1.66 -11.40 0.85
CA ASN A 147 3.10 -11.23 0.87
C ASN A 147 3.42 -9.84 1.42
N PRO A 148 3.82 -9.68 2.69
CA PRO A 148 4.13 -8.37 3.26
C PRO A 148 5.37 -7.72 2.64
N LEU A 149 6.11 -8.45 1.79
CA LEU A 149 7.37 -7.98 1.24
C LEU A 149 7.24 -7.49 -0.20
N TYR A 150 6.12 -7.72 -0.89
CA TYR A 150 6.00 -7.45 -2.33
C TYR A 150 6.30 -6.01 -2.74
N GLY A 151 6.18 -5.05 -1.82
CA GLY A 151 6.44 -3.63 -2.09
C GLY A 151 7.78 -3.38 -2.77
N HIS A 152 8.83 -4.16 -2.45
CA HIS A 152 10.14 -4.05 -3.12
C HIS A 152 10.12 -4.35 -4.62
N ARG A 153 9.00 -4.87 -5.15
CA ARG A 153 8.77 -5.13 -6.58
C ARG A 153 8.16 -3.92 -7.30
N LEU A 154 7.60 -2.94 -6.58
CA LEU A 154 6.89 -1.81 -7.18
C LEU A 154 7.85 -0.74 -7.75
N PRO A 155 7.74 -0.38 -9.04
CA PRO A 155 8.69 0.51 -9.74
C PRO A 155 8.44 2.01 -9.53
N VAL A 156 8.18 2.44 -8.29
CA VAL A 156 7.99 3.86 -7.94
C VAL A 156 9.28 4.51 -7.48
N ASP A 157 9.38 5.85 -7.48
CA ASP A 157 10.55 6.54 -6.93
C ASP A 157 10.63 6.39 -5.39
N TYR A 158 9.48 6.47 -4.70
CA TYR A 158 9.38 6.40 -3.23
C TYR A 158 8.29 5.42 -2.79
N LEU A 159 8.67 4.39 -2.05
CA LEU A 159 7.75 3.40 -1.52
C LEU A 159 7.54 3.59 -0.01
N GLY A 160 6.40 4.17 0.33
CA GLY A 160 5.89 4.21 1.69
C GLY A 160 5.50 2.80 2.15
N GLN A 161 6.14 2.27 3.20
CA GLN A 161 5.63 1.05 3.84
C GLN A 161 5.41 1.31 5.32
N THR A 162 4.24 0.90 5.81
CA THR A 162 3.93 1.15 7.21
C THR A 162 4.78 0.31 8.13
N VAL A 163 5.52 1.01 8.98
CA VAL A 163 6.35 0.40 10.02
C VAL A 163 5.85 0.68 11.42
N ALA A 164 4.98 1.68 11.59
CA ALA A 164 4.28 1.96 12.84
C ALA A 164 2.85 2.47 12.56
N TRP A 165 1.84 1.72 12.98
CA TRP A 165 0.42 2.03 12.75
C TRP A 165 -0.22 2.77 13.94
N PHE A 166 -1.39 3.41 13.76
CA PHE A 166 -2.09 4.18 14.81
C PHE A 166 -3.23 3.43 15.52
N TYR A 167 -3.47 2.16 15.18
CA TYR A 167 -4.46 1.32 15.88
C TYR A 167 -3.84 0.68 17.11
N GLN A 168 -4.67 0.52 18.14
CA GLN A 168 -4.30 -0.20 19.35
C GLN A 168 -4.57 -1.70 19.17
N PRO A 169 -3.72 -2.59 19.71
CA PRO A 169 -2.49 -2.27 20.44
C PRO A 169 -1.40 -1.71 19.52
N TYR A 170 -0.76 -0.62 19.95
CA TYR A 170 0.36 -0.06 19.19
C TYR A 170 1.49 -1.08 19.09
N TRP A 171 2.18 -1.08 17.95
CA TRP A 171 3.28 -2.02 17.73
C TRP A 171 4.46 -1.71 18.65
N SER A 172 5.09 -2.78 19.17
CA SER A 172 6.25 -2.63 20.03
C SER A 172 7.44 -2.04 19.26
N PRO A 173 8.38 -1.35 19.93
CA PRO A 173 9.60 -0.84 19.32
C PRO A 173 10.40 -1.92 18.56
N GLU A 174 10.43 -3.15 19.07
CA GLU A 174 11.12 -4.28 18.46
C GLU A 174 10.46 -4.68 17.14
N LYS A 175 9.12 -4.73 17.09
CA LYS A 175 8.36 -5.00 15.87
C LYS A 175 8.65 -3.92 14.81
N ILE A 176 8.63 -2.65 15.21
CA ILE A 176 8.92 -1.52 14.32
C ILE A 176 10.36 -1.63 13.79
N TYR A 177 11.34 -1.87 14.68
CA TYR A 177 12.75 -2.00 14.30
C TYR A 177 12.98 -3.13 13.29
N TYR A 178 12.49 -4.34 13.60
CA TYR A 178 12.67 -5.51 12.75
C TYR A 178 12.08 -5.29 11.36
N ARG A 179 10.86 -4.77 11.29
CA ARG A 179 10.16 -4.51 10.02
C ARG A 179 10.83 -3.43 9.19
N THR A 180 11.17 -2.32 9.83
CA THR A 180 11.83 -1.20 9.14
C THR A 180 13.16 -1.67 8.53
N ARG A 181 13.95 -2.45 9.28
CA ARG A 181 15.19 -3.05 8.79
C ARG A 181 14.96 -4.02 7.64
N LEU A 182 13.96 -4.90 7.75
CA LEU A 182 13.63 -5.88 6.70
C LEU A 182 13.26 -5.17 5.39
N HIS A 183 12.33 -4.22 5.44
CA HIS A 183 11.91 -3.45 4.26
C HIS A 183 13.06 -2.66 3.61
N GLN A 184 13.91 -2.03 4.43
CA GLN A 184 15.10 -1.35 3.93
C GLN A 184 16.04 -2.32 3.20
N SER A 185 16.30 -3.50 3.78
CA SER A 185 17.23 -4.49 3.21
C SER A 185 16.78 -5.05 1.85
N LEU A 186 15.47 -5.09 1.60
CA LEU A 186 14.92 -5.54 0.32
C LEU A 186 15.02 -4.46 -0.76
N SER A 187 14.79 -3.19 -0.39
CA SER A 187 14.95 -2.05 -1.28
C SER A 187 16.41 -1.91 -1.75
N SER A 188 17.39 -2.13 -0.87
CA SER A 188 18.82 -2.05 -1.25
C SER A 188 19.30 -3.22 -2.11
N ARG A 189 18.71 -4.41 -1.97
CA ARG A 189 19.18 -5.65 -2.60
C ARG A 189 18.61 -5.92 -3.99
N TYR A 190 17.34 -5.55 -4.24
CA TYR A 190 16.61 -6.05 -5.42
C TYR A 190 16.15 -4.97 -6.40
N GLN A 191 15.98 -3.71 -5.96
CA GLN A 191 15.55 -2.63 -6.85
C GLN A 191 16.27 -1.32 -6.56
N ARG A 192 17.22 -0.96 -7.44
CA ARG A 192 17.79 0.42 -7.47
C ARG A 192 16.77 1.51 -7.80
N LYS A 193 15.57 1.14 -8.26
CA LYS A 193 14.56 2.08 -8.78
C LYS A 193 13.67 2.68 -7.68
N SER A 194 13.38 1.93 -6.62
CA SER A 194 12.45 2.35 -5.57
C SER A 194 13.15 2.56 -4.23
N ARG A 195 13.03 3.78 -3.70
CA ARG A 195 13.54 4.12 -2.38
C ARG A 195 12.51 3.78 -1.32
N PHE A 196 12.86 2.88 -0.41
CA PHE A 196 12.06 2.66 0.80
C PHE A 196 11.94 3.94 1.63
N VAL A 197 10.71 4.25 2.02
CA VAL A 197 10.36 5.32 2.96
C VAL A 197 9.48 4.72 4.07
N PRO A 198 9.94 4.70 5.33
CA PRO A 198 9.13 4.20 6.43
C PRO A 198 7.95 5.13 6.66
N PHE A 199 6.76 4.55 6.84
CA PHE A 199 5.56 5.29 7.19
C PHE A 199 5.22 5.12 8.67
N VAL A 200 4.95 6.25 9.35
CA VAL A 200 4.53 6.33 10.75
C VAL A 200 3.17 7.00 10.85
N GLY A 201 2.20 6.27 11.41
CA GLY A 201 0.82 6.69 11.58
C GLY A 201 0.50 7.23 12.98
N VAL A 202 -0.31 8.27 13.07
CA VAL A 202 -0.92 8.85 14.27
C VAL A 202 -2.35 9.27 13.93
N ALA A 203 -3.29 9.02 14.85
CA ALA A 203 -4.69 9.40 14.72
C ALA A 203 -5.13 10.27 15.92
N LYS A 204 -6.35 10.83 15.84
CA LYS A 204 -6.95 11.64 16.90
C LYS A 204 -7.65 10.77 17.96
N GLY A 205 -8.07 11.42 19.05
CA GLY A 205 -8.95 10.83 20.05
C GLY A 205 -8.31 9.65 20.78
N LYS A 206 -9.05 8.54 20.92
CA LYS A 206 -8.60 7.36 21.68
C LYS A 206 -7.38 6.66 21.07
N LEU A 207 -7.10 6.91 19.80
CA LEU A 207 -5.97 6.36 19.04
C LEU A 207 -4.76 7.32 19.02
N LEU A 208 -4.83 8.42 19.78
CA LEU A 208 -3.73 9.35 19.89
C LEU A 208 -2.55 8.69 20.60
N LYS A 209 -1.39 8.75 19.96
CA LYS A 209 -0.12 8.32 20.54
C LYS A 209 0.46 9.42 21.41
N SER A 210 1.18 9.04 22.45
CA SER A 210 1.93 10.02 23.25
C SER A 210 3.07 10.63 22.42
N PRO A 211 3.51 11.86 22.72
CA PRO A 211 4.67 12.46 22.06
C PRO A 211 5.93 11.59 22.15
N GLU A 212 6.17 10.94 23.30
CA GLU A 212 7.36 10.10 23.47
C GLU A 212 7.29 8.83 22.62
N GLN A 213 6.12 8.22 22.50
CA GLN A 213 5.94 7.09 21.59
C GLN A 213 6.24 7.50 20.15
N VAL A 214 5.66 8.59 19.65
CA VAL A 214 5.93 9.07 18.28
C VAL A 214 7.40 9.39 18.06
N ARG A 215 8.11 9.93 19.06
CA ARG A 215 9.56 10.13 18.97
C ARG A 215 10.32 8.83 18.81
N GLN A 216 9.99 7.81 19.60
CA GLN A 216 10.62 6.50 19.52
C GLN A 216 10.39 5.87 18.13
N GLU A 217 9.15 5.87 17.65
CA GLU A 217 8.77 5.33 16.35
C GLU A 217 9.49 6.07 15.21
N LEU A 218 9.49 7.40 15.22
CA LEU A 218 10.18 8.22 14.23
C LEU A 218 11.69 8.00 14.26
N ARG A 219 12.30 7.86 15.44
CA ARG A 219 13.73 7.61 15.57
C ARG A 219 14.11 6.27 14.95
N ILE A 220 13.35 5.20 15.25
CA ILE A 220 13.57 3.89 14.65
C ILE A 220 13.38 3.96 13.13
N ALA A 221 12.26 4.51 12.66
CA ALA A 221 12.00 4.71 11.24
C ALA A 221 13.15 5.45 10.55
N GLY A 222 13.63 6.52 11.16
CA GLY A 222 14.70 7.35 10.63
C GLY A 222 16.03 6.69 10.41
N ASN A 223 16.42 5.78 11.30
CA ASN A 223 17.68 5.04 11.19
C ASN A 223 17.75 4.20 9.90
N PHE A 224 16.60 3.91 9.28
CA PHE A 224 16.50 3.07 8.09
C PHE A 224 15.95 3.79 6.86
N GLY A 225 15.19 4.89 7.04
CA GLY A 225 14.59 5.67 5.95
C GLY A 225 15.54 6.57 5.15
N ASN A 226 16.85 6.52 5.46
CA ASN A 226 17.89 7.30 4.77
C ASN A 226 17.58 8.81 4.71
N GLY A 227 17.03 9.38 5.79
CA GLY A 227 16.62 10.79 5.84
C GLY A 227 15.21 11.10 5.32
N ALA A 228 14.41 10.08 4.95
CA ALA A 228 13.00 10.26 4.58
C ALA A 228 12.08 9.49 5.54
N VAL A 229 10.86 10.03 5.72
CA VAL A 229 9.75 9.39 6.43
C VAL A 229 8.44 9.86 5.80
N MET A 230 7.45 8.98 5.74
CA MET A 230 6.06 9.36 5.47
C MET A 230 5.30 9.39 6.80
N PHE A 231 4.42 10.37 6.96
CA PHE A 231 3.69 10.59 8.20
C PHE A 231 2.24 10.87 7.89
N ALA A 232 1.33 10.16 8.57
CA ALA A 232 -0.07 10.51 8.59
C ALA A 232 -0.60 10.39 10.03
N PHE A 233 -1.67 11.06 10.41
CA PHE A 233 -2.26 12.20 9.71
C PHE A 233 -1.63 13.51 10.23
N SER A 234 -1.27 14.42 9.32
CA SER A 234 -0.56 15.65 9.68
C SER A 234 -1.45 16.67 10.40
N ASP A 235 -2.76 16.61 10.20
CA ASP A 235 -3.74 17.47 10.87
C ASP A 235 -3.78 17.25 12.38
N VAL A 236 -3.45 16.04 12.86
CA VAL A 236 -3.29 15.75 14.29
C VAL A 236 -2.26 16.68 14.95
N LEU A 237 -1.24 17.12 14.21
CA LEU A 237 -0.19 18.00 14.73
C LEU A 237 -0.70 19.42 14.99
N LEU A 238 -1.71 19.88 14.24
CA LEU A 238 -2.31 21.21 14.42
C LEU A 238 -3.03 21.31 15.76
N GLU A 239 -3.63 20.21 16.21
CA GLU A 239 -4.40 20.14 17.46
C GLU A 239 -3.54 19.77 18.66
N ASN A 240 -2.31 19.29 18.45
CA ASN A 240 -1.44 18.74 19.49
C ASN A 240 -0.02 19.34 19.43
N PRO A 241 0.22 20.55 19.99
CA PRO A 241 1.51 21.23 19.92
C PRO A 241 2.69 20.41 20.48
N ALA A 242 2.45 19.65 21.56
CA ALA A 242 3.48 18.76 22.12
C ALA A 242 3.90 17.65 21.14
N LEU A 243 2.95 17.14 20.35
CA LEU A 243 3.21 16.15 19.31
C LEU A 243 3.94 16.78 18.13
N ALA A 244 3.52 17.98 17.70
CA ALA A 244 4.19 18.74 16.65
C ALA A 244 5.67 19.00 17.01
N GLU A 245 5.96 19.40 18.26
CA GLU A 245 7.32 19.60 18.74
C GLU A 245 8.12 18.29 18.81
N ALA A 246 7.49 17.17 19.18
CA ALA A 246 8.11 15.85 19.12
C ALA A 246 8.53 15.47 17.69
N VAL A 247 7.63 15.61 16.70
CA VAL A 247 7.91 15.34 15.29
C VAL A 247 9.04 16.26 14.79
N LYS A 248 8.93 17.57 15.02
CA LYS A 248 9.93 18.58 14.62
C LYS A 248 11.33 18.25 15.16
N LYS A 249 11.45 17.83 16.41
CA LYS A 249 12.74 17.46 17.03
C LYS A 249 13.39 16.25 16.36
N GLU A 250 12.61 15.24 15.97
CA GLU A 250 13.18 14.03 15.32
C GLU A 250 13.44 14.24 13.81
N LEU A 251 12.74 15.17 13.16
CA LEU A 251 13.00 15.55 11.77
C LEU A 251 14.22 16.48 11.62
N LYS A 252 14.46 17.41 12.56
CA LYS A 252 15.60 18.35 12.53
C LYS A 252 16.98 17.71 12.75
N LYS A 253 17.03 16.51 13.32
CA LYS A 253 18.28 15.80 13.65
C LYS A 253 18.93 15.11 12.44
N ARG A 254 18.42 15.32 11.24
CA ARG A 254 18.75 14.55 10.03
C ARG A 254 19.16 15.46 8.90
#